data_AF-A0A376KTQ4-F1
#
_entry.id   AF-A0A376KTQ4-F1
#
_cell.length_a   1.000
_cell.length_b   1.000
_cell.length_c   1.000
_cell.angle_alpha   90.00
_cell.angle_beta   90.00
_cell.angle_gamma   90.00
#
_symmetry.space_group_name_H-M   'P 1'
#
loop_
_entity.id
_entity.type
_entity.pdbx_description
1 polymer ?
#
loop_
_entity_poly.entity_id
_entity_poly.type
_entity_poly.pdbx_seq_one_letter_code
_entity_poly.pdbx_strand_id
1 'polypeptide(L)'
;MSWGAGGAGFPTHIKLQARVDTFLVNAAECEPMLKVDQQLMAQQASRLLRGVHYAMKATGASSGIIALKEKYQRAINALTPLLPPDIRLHILPDVYPAGDEVLTIWMATGRRVPPAALPVSVGVVVNNVQTVLNIARAVEQQYPVTRRTLTVNGAVAKPITVTVPIGMSLREVLALAGGATVDAPGFINGGPMMGSLITSLDTPVSKTTGGLLVLPNSHSTDPTSIAE
;
A
#
# COMPACT_ATOMS: atom_id res chain seq x y z
N MET A 1 -18.37 4.11 0.88
CA MET A 1 -17.20 4.89 1.33
C MET A 1 -15.92 4.10 1.13
N SER A 2 -14.98 4.60 0.31
CA SER A 2 -13.61 4.06 0.20
C SER A 2 -12.65 4.83 1.13
N TRP A 3 -11.66 4.14 1.68
CA TRP A 3 -10.68 4.65 2.65
C TRP A 3 -9.26 4.32 2.17
N GLY A 4 -8.29 5.19 2.48
CA GLY A 4 -6.90 5.05 2.06
C GLY A 4 -6.23 3.81 2.66
N ALA A 5 -5.75 2.92 1.80
CA ALA A 5 -5.18 1.62 2.16
C ALA A 5 -3.66 1.66 2.46
N GLY A 6 -3.01 2.82 2.33
CA GLY A 6 -1.57 3.01 2.52
C GLY A 6 -1.14 3.32 3.96
N GLY A 7 -1.86 2.80 4.97
CA GLY A 7 -1.52 2.99 6.39
C GLY A 7 -2.15 4.22 7.05
N ALA A 8 -2.20 5.38 6.38
CA ALA A 8 -2.75 6.62 6.96
C ALA A 8 -4.28 6.61 7.16
N GLY A 9 -5.01 5.69 6.51
CA GLY A 9 -6.45 5.54 6.73
C GLY A 9 -7.30 6.75 6.35
N PHE A 10 -6.80 7.72 5.59
CA PHE A 10 -7.55 8.93 5.24
C PHE A 10 -8.71 8.62 4.26
N PRO A 11 -9.92 9.20 4.42
CA PRO A 11 -11.06 8.88 3.57
C PRO A 11 -10.80 9.22 2.09
N THR A 12 -10.89 8.22 1.21
CA THR A 12 -10.63 8.39 -0.23
C THR A 12 -11.65 9.31 -0.89
N HIS A 13 -12.92 9.26 -0.47
CA HIS A 13 -13.96 10.12 -1.04
C HIS A 13 -13.68 11.61 -0.83
N ILE A 14 -13.05 11.99 0.29
CA ILE A 14 -12.60 13.38 0.53
C ILE A 14 -11.46 13.74 -0.43
N LYS A 15 -10.46 12.85 -0.57
CA LYS A 15 -9.36 13.06 -1.53
C LYS A 15 -9.85 13.22 -2.97
N LEU A 16 -10.89 12.49 -3.38
CA LEU A 16 -11.43 12.54 -4.73
C LEU A 16 -12.32 13.77 -5.00
N GLN A 17 -12.77 14.48 -3.97
CA GLN A 17 -13.48 15.76 -4.12
C GLN A 17 -12.53 16.93 -4.40
N ALA A 18 -11.23 16.76 -4.15
CA ALA A 18 -10.23 17.77 -4.47
C ALA A 18 -10.15 18.01 -5.98
N ARG A 19 -9.93 19.28 -6.35
CA ARG A 19 -9.63 19.66 -7.73
C ARG A 19 -8.12 19.82 -7.88
N VAL A 20 -7.53 18.97 -8.72
CA VAL A 20 -6.08 18.91 -8.96
C VAL A 20 -5.81 18.62 -10.42
N ASP A 21 -4.62 18.97 -10.91
CA ASP A 21 -4.19 18.68 -12.27
C ASP A 21 -3.50 17.31 -12.40
N THR A 22 -2.93 16.79 -11.31
CA THR A 22 -2.16 15.53 -11.29
C THR A 22 -2.73 14.53 -10.28
N PHE A 23 -3.01 13.32 -10.72
CA PHE A 23 -3.31 12.18 -9.86
C PHE A 23 -2.11 11.23 -9.78
N LEU A 24 -1.57 11.03 -8.58
CA LEU A 24 -0.38 10.24 -8.34
C LEU A 24 -0.74 8.95 -7.58
N VAL A 25 -0.35 7.81 -8.14
CA VAL A 25 -0.35 6.53 -7.43
C VAL A 25 1.02 6.35 -6.78
N ASN A 26 1.06 6.38 -5.45
CA ASN A 26 2.25 5.94 -4.72
C ASN A 26 2.24 4.41 -4.65
N ALA A 27 3.07 3.79 -5.49
CA ALA A 27 3.24 2.36 -5.60
C ALA A 27 4.64 1.90 -5.17
N ALA A 28 5.35 2.73 -4.39
CA ALA A 28 6.63 2.40 -3.80
C ALA A 28 6.45 1.89 -2.36
N GLU A 29 6.04 0.63 -2.22
CA GLU A 29 5.94 -0.05 -0.91
C GLU A 29 7.32 -0.04 -0.22
N CYS A 30 7.44 0.76 0.83
CA CYS A 30 8.68 0.99 1.56
C CYS A 30 8.86 0.08 2.76
N GLU A 31 7.80 -0.56 3.25
CA GLU A 31 7.89 -1.55 4.31
C GLU A 31 8.68 -2.77 3.83
N PRO A 32 9.83 -3.08 4.47
CA PRO A 32 10.51 -4.34 4.21
C PRO A 32 9.58 -5.53 4.47
N MET A 33 9.81 -6.64 3.77
CA MET A 33 9.03 -7.88 3.89
C MET A 33 7.56 -7.84 3.43
N LEU A 34 6.98 -6.66 3.16
CA LEU A 34 5.69 -6.53 2.49
C LEU A 34 5.88 -6.50 0.97
N LYS A 35 4.94 -7.12 0.25
CA LYS A 35 5.00 -7.26 -1.21
C LYS A 35 3.67 -6.98 -1.91
N VAL A 36 2.71 -6.37 -1.20
CA VAL A 36 1.32 -6.34 -1.67
C VAL A 36 1.19 -5.53 -2.94
N ASP A 37 1.72 -4.31 -2.94
CA ASP A 37 1.48 -3.37 -4.03
C ASP A 37 2.14 -3.83 -5.33
N GLN A 38 3.40 -4.29 -5.27
CA GLN A 38 4.10 -4.83 -6.44
C GLN A 38 3.40 -6.05 -7.06
N GLN A 39 2.83 -6.94 -6.23
CA GLN A 39 2.12 -8.12 -6.71
C GLN A 39 0.77 -7.76 -7.31
N LEU A 40 0.02 -6.87 -6.66
CA LEU A 40 -1.29 -6.43 -7.14
C LEU A 40 -1.18 -5.66 -8.45
N MET A 41 -0.16 -4.80 -8.61
CA MET A 41 0.09 -4.13 -9.89
C MET A 41 0.33 -5.15 -11.01
N ALA A 42 1.20 -6.14 -10.78
CA ALA A 42 1.50 -7.16 -11.77
C ALA A 42 0.28 -8.03 -12.14
N GLN A 43 -0.57 -8.36 -11.16
CA GLN A 43 -1.74 -9.23 -11.37
C GLN A 43 -2.97 -8.48 -11.89
N GLN A 44 -3.09 -7.18 -11.63
CA GLN A 44 -4.31 -6.41 -11.86
C GLN A 44 -4.05 -5.10 -12.63
N ALA A 45 -2.99 -5.04 -13.45
CA ALA A 45 -2.57 -3.86 -14.21
C ALA A 45 -3.73 -3.15 -14.94
N SER A 46 -4.54 -3.90 -15.69
CA SER A 46 -5.70 -3.35 -16.39
C SER A 46 -6.74 -2.70 -15.46
N ARG A 47 -7.03 -3.33 -14.31
CA ARG A 47 -7.94 -2.76 -13.31
C ARG A 47 -7.34 -1.52 -12.65
N LEU A 48 -6.04 -1.54 -12.38
CA LEU A 48 -5.34 -0.40 -11.80
C LEU A 48 -5.48 0.83 -12.71
N LEU A 49 -5.21 0.69 -14.02
CA LEU A 49 -5.30 1.80 -14.97
C LEU A 49 -6.72 2.36 -15.09
N ARG A 50 -7.76 1.51 -15.10
CA ARG A 50 -9.15 1.99 -15.04
C ARG A 50 -9.43 2.75 -13.74
N GLY A 51 -8.94 2.24 -12.62
CA GLY A 51 -9.03 2.93 -11.32
C GLY A 51 -8.35 4.30 -11.33
N VAL A 52 -7.18 4.43 -11.94
CA VAL A 52 -6.47 5.72 -12.13
C VAL A 52 -7.34 6.66 -12.97
N HIS A 53 -7.86 6.19 -14.10
CA HIS A 53 -8.69 7.00 -14.98
C HIS A 53 -9.99 7.49 -14.30
N TYR A 54 -10.67 6.63 -13.52
CA TYR A 54 -11.83 7.05 -12.74
C TYR A 54 -11.47 8.09 -11.69
N ALA A 55 -10.32 7.94 -11.03
CA ALA A 55 -9.87 8.89 -10.04
C ALA A 55 -9.49 10.24 -10.67
N MET A 56 -8.81 10.23 -11.83
CA MET A 56 -8.51 11.43 -12.62
C MET A 56 -9.79 12.16 -13.02
N LYS A 57 -10.80 11.43 -13.51
CA LYS A 57 -12.10 12.02 -13.86
C LYS A 57 -12.79 12.66 -12.65
N ALA A 58 -12.73 12.01 -11.49
CA ALA A 58 -13.34 12.53 -10.26
C ALA A 58 -12.66 13.84 -9.80
N THR A 59 -11.32 13.88 -9.81
CA THR A 59 -10.56 15.04 -9.37
C THR A 59 -10.44 16.14 -10.43
N GLY A 60 -10.68 15.82 -11.70
CA GLY A 60 -10.40 16.72 -12.84
C GLY A 60 -8.94 16.75 -13.27
N ALA A 61 -8.13 15.77 -12.84
CA ALA A 61 -6.73 15.68 -13.23
C ALA A 61 -6.60 15.33 -14.71
N SER A 62 -5.72 16.04 -15.42
CA SER A 62 -5.37 15.77 -16.80
C SER A 62 -4.15 14.85 -16.94
N SER A 63 -3.43 14.60 -15.85
CA SER A 63 -2.22 13.77 -15.82
C SER A 63 -2.29 12.72 -14.70
N GLY A 64 -2.05 11.46 -15.06
CA GLY A 64 -1.88 10.35 -14.15
C GLY A 64 -0.42 9.91 -14.05
N ILE A 65 0.07 9.68 -12.84
CA ILE A 65 1.42 9.16 -12.63
C ILE A 65 1.34 7.93 -11.72
N ILE A 66 1.98 6.84 -12.10
CA ILE A 66 2.20 5.68 -11.22
C ILE A 66 3.68 5.67 -10.85
N ALA A 67 4.00 6.00 -9.60
CA ALA A 67 5.37 6.02 -9.10
C ALA A 67 5.70 4.69 -8.42
N LEU A 68 6.64 3.93 -8.99
CA LEU A 68 7.02 2.59 -8.53
C LEU A 68 8.52 2.38 -8.59
N LYS A 69 9.05 1.43 -7.81
CA LYS A 69 10.48 1.15 -7.75
C LYS A 69 10.96 0.41 -9.01
N GLU A 70 12.19 0.70 -9.43
CA GLU A 70 12.84 0.05 -10.58
C GLU A 70 12.81 -1.48 -10.51
N LYS A 71 13.01 -2.06 -9.33
CA LYS A 71 12.99 -3.52 -9.13
C LYS A 71 11.64 -4.20 -9.37
N TYR A 72 10.53 -3.47 -9.45
CA TYR A 72 9.19 -4.05 -9.62
C TYR A 72 8.92 -4.44 -11.07
N GLN A 73 9.83 -5.22 -11.67
CA GLN A 73 9.87 -5.38 -13.11
C GLN A 73 8.67 -6.18 -13.67
N ARG A 74 8.08 -7.05 -12.84
CA ARG A 74 6.80 -7.71 -13.19
C ARG A 74 5.64 -6.72 -13.32
N ALA A 75 5.61 -5.69 -12.47
CA ALA A 75 4.57 -4.66 -12.53
C ALA A 75 4.81 -3.71 -13.71
N ILE A 76 6.06 -3.30 -13.93
CA ILE A 76 6.45 -2.47 -15.09
C ILE A 76 6.04 -3.19 -16.39
N ASN A 77 6.46 -4.44 -16.57
CA ASN A 77 6.15 -5.22 -17.77
C ASN A 77 4.63 -5.41 -17.99
N ALA A 78 3.84 -5.51 -16.92
CA ALA A 78 2.39 -5.65 -17.02
C ALA A 78 1.68 -4.31 -17.32
N LEU A 79 2.22 -3.19 -16.84
CA LEU A 79 1.61 -1.86 -16.99
C LEU A 79 1.98 -1.21 -18.31
N THR A 80 3.26 -1.23 -18.70
CA THR A 80 3.79 -0.56 -19.89
C THR A 80 2.97 -0.75 -21.17
N PRO A 81 2.58 -1.97 -21.58
CA PRO A 81 1.82 -2.16 -22.82
C PRO A 81 0.38 -1.64 -22.75
N LEU A 82 -0.12 -1.29 -21.57
CA LEU A 82 -1.49 -0.83 -21.35
C LEU A 82 -1.59 0.68 -21.10
N LEU A 83 -0.47 1.41 -21.03
CA LEU A 83 -0.46 2.82 -20.67
C LEU A 83 -1.15 3.69 -21.74
N PRO A 84 -2.19 4.46 -21.38
CA PRO A 84 -2.72 5.50 -22.25
C PRO A 84 -1.83 6.77 -22.24
N PRO A 85 -2.03 7.72 -23.18
CA PRO A 85 -1.19 8.91 -23.30
C PRO A 85 -1.20 9.84 -22.07
N ASP A 86 -2.28 9.83 -21.30
CA ASP A 86 -2.48 10.68 -20.11
C ASP A 86 -1.97 10.05 -18.81
N ILE A 87 -1.46 8.81 -18.85
CA ILE A 87 -0.90 8.11 -17.69
C ILE A 87 0.51 7.62 -18.00
N ARG A 88 1.46 7.95 -17.12
CA ARG A 88 2.85 7.47 -17.24
C ARG A 88 3.35 6.77 -15.99
N LEU A 89 4.37 5.94 -16.16
CA LEU A 89 5.16 5.43 -15.04
C LEU A 89 6.21 6.47 -14.64
N HIS A 90 6.52 6.51 -13.36
CA HIS A 90 7.70 7.19 -12.83
C HIS A 90 8.52 6.17 -12.05
N ILE A 91 9.73 5.89 -12.53
CA ILE A 91 10.61 4.89 -11.95
C ILE A 91 11.41 5.55 -10.82
N LEU A 92 11.21 5.04 -9.61
CA LEU A 92 11.89 5.50 -8.40
C LEU A 92 13.12 4.65 -8.11
N PRO A 93 14.19 5.25 -7.54
CA PRO A 93 15.33 4.50 -7.04
C PRO A 93 14.91 3.55 -5.91
N ASP A 94 15.55 2.40 -5.79
CA ASP A 94 15.29 1.44 -4.72
C ASP A 94 16.02 1.80 -3.42
N VAL A 95 15.72 2.99 -2.89
CA VAL A 95 16.28 3.48 -1.63
C VAL A 95 15.16 3.88 -0.68
N TYR A 96 15.33 3.64 0.61
CA TYR A 96 14.41 4.17 1.62
C TYR A 96 14.82 5.61 1.97
N PRO A 97 13.89 6.58 2.10
CA PRO A 97 12.42 6.48 1.99
C PRO A 97 11.86 7.01 0.64
N ALA A 98 12.25 6.44 -0.50
CA ALA A 98 11.74 6.88 -1.81
C ALA A 98 10.20 6.85 -1.95
N GLY A 99 9.52 6.02 -1.14
CA GLY A 99 8.05 5.93 -1.10
C GLY A 99 7.37 6.86 -0.09
N ASP A 100 8.09 7.76 0.56
CA ASP A 100 7.48 8.87 1.33
C ASP A 100 6.59 9.72 0.41
N GLU A 101 5.42 10.15 0.89
CA GLU A 101 4.43 10.84 0.07
C GLU A 101 4.98 12.16 -0.50
N VAL A 102 5.67 12.96 0.32
CA VAL A 102 6.22 14.26 -0.08
C VAL A 102 7.40 14.06 -1.04
N LEU A 103 8.28 13.10 -0.74
CA LEU A 103 9.42 12.80 -1.60
C LEU A 103 8.97 12.24 -2.96
N THR A 104 7.97 11.36 -2.97
CA THR A 104 7.39 10.79 -4.20
C THR A 104 6.81 11.90 -5.07
N ILE A 105 6.07 12.86 -4.50
CA ILE A 105 5.55 14.02 -5.23
C ILE A 105 6.71 14.80 -5.86
N TRP A 106 7.74 15.12 -5.08
CA TRP A 106 8.87 15.89 -5.58
C TRP A 106 9.61 15.18 -6.71
N MET A 107 9.95 13.90 -6.55
CA MET A 107 10.65 13.13 -7.59
C MET A 107 9.78 12.99 -8.86
N ALA A 108 8.49 12.73 -8.69
CA ALA A 108 7.59 12.46 -9.81
C ALA A 108 7.15 13.72 -10.57
N THR A 109 7.05 14.86 -9.90
CA THR A 109 6.42 16.08 -10.43
C THR A 109 7.30 17.33 -10.39
N GLY A 110 8.40 17.30 -9.64
CA GLY A 110 9.22 18.47 -9.33
C GLY A 110 8.62 19.42 -8.29
N ARG A 111 7.38 19.17 -7.82
CA ARG A 111 6.66 20.06 -6.89
C ARG A 111 7.07 19.80 -5.45
N ARG A 112 7.24 20.86 -4.66
CA ARG A 112 7.59 20.79 -3.24
C ARG A 112 6.34 21.08 -2.40
N VAL A 113 5.91 20.11 -1.60
CA VAL A 113 4.84 20.32 -0.63
C VAL A 113 5.42 21.13 0.55
N PRO A 114 4.86 22.31 0.88
CA PRO A 114 5.30 23.07 2.03
C PRO A 114 5.13 22.28 3.34
N PRO A 115 5.97 22.53 4.37
CA PRO A 115 5.78 21.91 5.68
C PRO A 115 4.35 22.10 6.19
N ALA A 116 3.77 21.04 6.76
CA ALA A 116 2.39 20.98 7.26
C ALA A 116 1.26 21.22 6.22
N ALA A 117 1.60 21.41 4.94
CA ALA A 117 0.61 21.49 3.87
C ALA A 117 0.25 20.10 3.34
N LEU A 118 -0.94 19.99 2.74
CA LEU A 118 -1.40 18.77 2.08
C LEU A 118 -0.99 18.77 0.59
N PRO A 119 -0.77 17.60 -0.04
CA PRO A 119 -0.45 17.49 -1.47
C PRO A 119 -1.36 18.29 -2.42
N VAL A 120 -2.65 18.45 -2.05
CA VAL A 120 -3.62 19.22 -2.82
C VAL A 120 -3.19 20.69 -3.00
N SER A 121 -2.43 21.26 -2.06
CA SER A 121 -1.95 22.65 -2.15
C SER A 121 -0.96 22.86 -3.31
N VAL A 122 -0.39 21.78 -3.84
CA VAL A 122 0.49 21.80 -5.02
C VAL A 122 -0.14 21.12 -6.23
N GLY A 123 -1.47 20.98 -6.25
CA GLY A 123 -2.20 20.42 -7.39
C GLY A 123 -2.00 18.91 -7.59
N VAL A 124 -1.72 18.16 -6.51
CA VAL A 124 -1.52 16.71 -6.57
C VAL A 124 -2.42 15.99 -5.56
N VAL A 125 -3.08 14.92 -6.00
CA VAL A 125 -3.71 13.95 -5.08
C VAL A 125 -2.95 12.64 -5.15
N VAL A 126 -2.57 12.12 -3.98
CA VAL A 126 -1.84 10.85 -3.87
C VAL A 126 -2.70 9.75 -3.27
N ASN A 127 -2.69 8.58 -3.91
CA ASN A 127 -3.34 7.37 -3.42
C ASN A 127 -2.45 6.12 -3.58
N ASN A 128 -2.58 5.18 -2.65
CA ASN A 128 -1.91 3.86 -2.74
C ASN A 128 -2.60 2.94 -3.78
N VAL A 129 -1.85 1.98 -4.32
CA VAL A 129 -2.31 0.95 -5.29
C VAL A 129 -3.62 0.27 -4.88
N GLN A 130 -3.72 -0.24 -3.65
CA GLN A 130 -4.92 -0.93 -3.18
C GLN A 130 -6.15 0.00 -3.15
N THR A 131 -5.95 1.27 -2.80
CA THR A 131 -7.01 2.27 -2.84
C THR A 131 -7.55 2.44 -4.26
N VAL A 132 -6.67 2.54 -5.25
CA VAL A 132 -7.04 2.71 -6.65
C VAL A 132 -7.77 1.48 -7.20
N LEU A 133 -7.30 0.28 -6.85
CA LEU A 133 -8.01 -0.97 -7.20
C LEU A 133 -9.42 -1.01 -6.58
N ASN A 134 -9.57 -0.53 -5.34
CA ASN A 134 -10.87 -0.42 -4.69
C ASN A 134 -11.77 0.63 -5.35
N ILE A 135 -11.22 1.75 -5.86
CA ILE A 135 -11.99 2.73 -6.65
C ILE A 135 -12.58 2.04 -7.89
N ALA A 136 -11.76 1.29 -8.65
CA ALA A 136 -12.24 0.58 -9.84
C ALA A 136 -13.40 -0.37 -9.51
N ARG A 137 -13.27 -1.18 -8.44
CA ARG A 137 -14.34 -2.11 -8.01
C ARG A 137 -15.58 -1.39 -7.52
N ALA A 138 -15.43 -0.28 -6.82
CA ALA A 138 -16.56 0.52 -6.35
C ALA A 138 -17.36 1.10 -7.53
N VAL A 139 -16.67 1.60 -8.57
CA VAL A 139 -17.33 2.16 -9.76
C VAL A 139 -17.98 1.06 -10.59
N GLU A 140 -17.25 -0.01 -10.90
CA GLU A 140 -17.70 -1.05 -11.82
C GLU A 140 -18.73 -2.01 -11.21
N GLN A 141 -18.63 -2.26 -9.90
CA GLN A 141 -19.36 -3.36 -9.24
C GLN A 141 -20.16 -2.90 -8.03
N GLN A 142 -20.17 -1.61 -7.71
CA GLN A 142 -20.77 -1.08 -6.47
C GLN A 142 -20.24 -1.81 -5.21
N TYR A 143 -18.99 -2.27 -5.28
CA TYR A 143 -18.42 -3.14 -4.25
C TYR A 143 -17.84 -2.31 -3.09
N PRO A 144 -18.37 -2.45 -1.86
CA PRO A 144 -17.82 -1.75 -0.70
C PRO A 144 -16.48 -2.34 -0.27
N VAL A 145 -15.64 -1.52 0.38
CA VAL A 145 -14.36 -1.99 0.94
C VAL A 145 -14.62 -2.84 2.18
N THR A 146 -14.80 -4.14 1.95
CA THR A 146 -15.07 -5.18 2.97
C THR A 146 -13.91 -6.16 3.13
N ARG A 147 -12.89 -6.07 2.26
CA ARG A 147 -11.73 -6.96 2.25
C ARG A 147 -10.44 -6.16 2.22
N ARG A 148 -9.38 -6.78 2.75
CA ARG A 148 -8.02 -6.23 2.82
C ARG A 148 -7.03 -7.24 2.28
N THR A 149 -6.12 -6.79 1.41
CA THR A 149 -4.96 -7.58 1.00
C THR A 149 -3.77 -7.21 1.87
N LEU A 150 -3.14 -8.22 2.48
CA LEU A 150 -2.02 -8.06 3.39
C LEU A 150 -0.99 -9.18 3.17
N THR A 151 0.25 -8.95 3.58
CA THR A 151 1.32 -9.97 3.52
C THR A 151 1.54 -10.62 4.88
N VAL A 152 1.59 -11.95 4.93
CA VAL A 152 2.01 -12.74 6.09
C VAL A 152 3.41 -13.28 5.81
N ASN A 153 4.38 -12.96 6.67
CA ASN A 153 5.80 -13.28 6.41
C ASN A 153 6.59 -13.43 7.72
N GLY A 154 7.86 -13.80 7.63
CA GLY A 154 8.73 -14.12 8.77
C GLY A 154 8.75 -15.61 9.06
N ALA A 155 8.75 -15.98 10.34
CA ALA A 155 8.77 -17.36 10.83
C ALA A 155 7.40 -18.06 10.69
N VAL A 156 6.92 -18.17 9.45
CA VAL A 156 5.67 -18.85 9.07
C VAL A 156 5.92 -19.96 8.07
N ALA A 157 5.09 -21.01 8.09
CA ALA A 157 5.30 -22.18 7.25
C ALA A 157 5.25 -21.84 5.76
N LYS A 158 4.37 -20.92 5.37
CA LYS A 158 4.20 -20.46 4.00
C LYS A 158 3.97 -18.94 3.95
N PRO A 159 5.02 -18.15 3.68
CA PRO A 159 4.87 -16.72 3.42
C PRO A 159 3.89 -16.49 2.26
N ILE A 160 2.91 -15.62 2.46
CA ILE A 160 1.80 -15.44 1.53
C ILE A 160 1.28 -14.01 1.52
N THR A 161 0.79 -13.56 0.38
CA THR A 161 -0.04 -12.35 0.27
C THR A 161 -1.47 -12.80 0.04
N VAL A 162 -2.39 -12.37 0.91
CA VAL A 162 -3.75 -12.90 0.96
C VAL A 162 -4.79 -11.77 1.09
N THR A 163 -5.95 -11.96 0.47
CA THR A 163 -7.10 -11.04 0.58
C THR A 163 -8.16 -11.64 1.50
N VAL A 164 -8.31 -11.06 2.69
CA VAL A 164 -9.21 -11.53 3.75
C VAL A 164 -10.31 -10.50 4.06
N PRO A 165 -11.44 -10.90 4.68
CA PRO A 165 -12.43 -9.95 5.18
C PRO A 165 -11.83 -9.02 6.25
N ILE A 166 -12.28 -7.76 6.25
CA ILE A 166 -12.05 -6.87 7.39
C ILE A 166 -12.83 -7.44 8.59
N GLY A 167 -12.19 -7.49 9.77
CA GLY A 167 -12.75 -8.10 10.97
C GLY A 167 -12.28 -9.54 11.22
N MET A 168 -11.73 -10.22 10.22
CA MET A 168 -11.08 -11.53 10.43
C MET A 168 -9.93 -11.38 11.43
N SER A 169 -9.76 -12.33 12.36
CA SER A 169 -8.69 -12.26 13.35
C SER A 169 -7.32 -12.48 12.70
N LEU A 170 -6.27 -11.85 13.27
CA LEU A 170 -4.89 -12.14 12.83
C LEU A 170 -4.49 -13.61 13.07
N ARG A 171 -5.15 -14.28 14.02
CA ARG A 171 -5.03 -15.73 14.26
C ARG A 171 -5.46 -16.54 13.05
N GLU A 172 -6.64 -16.26 12.51
CA GLU A 172 -7.12 -16.92 11.29
C GLU A 172 -6.23 -16.61 10.09
N VAL A 173 -5.76 -15.36 9.98
CA VAL A 173 -4.81 -14.95 8.93
C VAL A 173 -3.50 -15.74 9.03
N LEU A 174 -2.96 -15.93 10.24
CA LEU A 174 -1.75 -16.72 10.46
C LEU A 174 -1.96 -18.20 10.07
N ALA A 175 -3.14 -18.75 10.34
CA ALA A 175 -3.49 -20.11 9.95
C ALA A 175 -3.46 -20.31 8.42
N LEU A 176 -3.83 -19.29 7.62
CA LEU A 176 -3.72 -19.32 6.16
C LEU A 176 -2.26 -19.41 5.67
N ALA A 177 -1.31 -18.93 6.47
CA ALA A 177 0.13 -19.07 6.24
C ALA A 177 0.72 -20.38 6.81
N GLY A 178 -0.13 -21.28 7.33
CA GLY A 178 0.27 -22.57 7.91
C GLY A 178 0.80 -22.48 9.34
N GLY A 179 0.59 -21.35 10.04
CA GLY A 179 1.05 -21.17 11.41
C GLY A 179 2.49 -20.69 11.52
N ALA A 180 2.91 -20.39 12.77
CA ALA A 180 4.28 -20.05 13.09
C ALA A 180 5.18 -21.30 13.08
N THR A 181 6.44 -21.15 12.69
CA THR A 181 7.44 -22.24 12.67
C THR A 181 8.40 -22.20 13.86
N VAL A 182 8.13 -21.35 14.84
CA VAL A 182 8.98 -21.13 16.01
C VAL A 182 8.12 -21.11 17.27
N ASP A 183 8.71 -21.50 18.39
CA ASP A 183 8.08 -21.43 19.71
C ASP A 183 8.10 -19.99 20.23
N ALA A 184 7.02 -19.61 20.93
CA ALA A 184 6.81 -18.28 21.51
C ALA A 184 7.14 -17.11 20.55
N PRO A 185 6.51 -17.04 19.36
CA PRO A 185 6.78 -15.99 18.38
C PRO A 185 6.35 -14.60 18.88
N GLY A 186 7.13 -13.58 18.48
CA GLY A 186 6.70 -12.18 18.49
C GLY A 186 5.90 -11.85 17.22
N PHE A 187 4.98 -10.88 17.31
CA PHE A 187 4.12 -10.51 16.20
C PHE A 187 4.11 -8.99 15.95
N ILE A 188 4.22 -8.59 14.68
CA ILE A 188 4.06 -7.20 14.25
C ILE A 188 2.87 -7.12 13.29
N ASN A 189 1.92 -6.23 13.61
CA ASN A 189 0.85 -5.82 12.69
C ASN A 189 1.39 -4.68 11.81
N GLY A 190 1.63 -4.96 10.53
CA GLY A 190 2.26 -4.06 9.57
C GLY A 190 3.59 -4.62 9.05
N GLY A 191 4.48 -3.71 8.64
CA GLY A 191 5.87 -4.04 8.30
C GLY A 191 6.82 -3.72 9.46
N PRO A 192 8.13 -3.98 9.33
CA PRO A 192 9.07 -3.82 10.45
C PRO A 192 9.41 -2.37 10.78
N MET A 193 9.10 -1.41 9.89
CA MET A 193 9.45 0.01 10.11
C MET A 193 8.31 0.78 10.77
N MET A 194 7.08 0.67 10.26
CA MET A 194 5.91 1.40 10.77
C MET A 194 4.87 0.50 11.45
N GLY A 195 5.11 -0.81 11.54
CA GLY A 195 4.22 -1.74 12.21
C GLY A 195 4.23 -1.60 13.72
N SER A 196 3.23 -2.20 14.38
CA SER A 196 3.13 -2.21 15.83
C SER A 196 3.27 -3.63 16.37
N LEU A 197 4.05 -3.79 17.44
CA LEU A 197 4.11 -5.04 18.19
C LEU A 197 2.73 -5.35 18.76
N ILE A 198 2.27 -6.58 18.59
CA ILE A 198 1.00 -7.06 19.14
C ILE A 198 1.25 -8.27 20.05
N THR A 199 0.53 -8.31 21.16
CA THR A 199 0.59 -9.40 22.13
C THR A 199 -0.57 -10.39 21.95
N SER A 200 -1.60 -10.01 21.19
CA SER A 200 -2.75 -10.87 20.88
C SER A 200 -3.06 -10.91 19.39
N LEU A 201 -3.19 -12.13 18.87
CA LEU A 201 -3.65 -12.42 17.52
C LEU A 201 -5.17 -12.34 17.35
N ASP A 202 -5.92 -12.11 18.43
CA ASP A 202 -7.37 -11.89 18.35
C ASP A 202 -7.70 -10.46 17.86
N THR A 203 -6.67 -9.62 17.73
CA THR A 203 -6.77 -8.32 17.05
C THR A 203 -7.35 -8.52 15.64
N PRO A 204 -8.40 -7.78 15.26
CA PRO A 204 -9.01 -7.91 13.95
C PRO A 204 -8.19 -7.23 12.86
N VAL A 205 -8.23 -7.79 11.65
CA VAL A 205 -7.78 -7.13 10.42
C VAL A 205 -8.60 -5.87 10.20
N SER A 206 -7.91 -4.73 10.10
CA SER A 206 -8.52 -3.44 9.80
C SER A 206 -8.22 -3.02 8.35
N LYS A 207 -8.75 -1.86 7.94
CA LYS A 207 -8.45 -1.26 6.63
C LYS A 207 -6.99 -0.83 6.50
N THR A 208 -6.29 -0.63 7.62
CA THR A 208 -4.89 -0.17 7.64
C THR A 208 -3.89 -1.32 7.79
N THR A 209 -4.33 -2.52 8.23
CA THR A 209 -3.47 -3.72 8.35
C THR A 209 -2.73 -4.02 7.04
N GLY A 210 -1.43 -3.74 6.99
CA GLY A 210 -0.60 -3.96 5.79
C GLY A 210 0.01 -5.37 5.73
N GLY A 211 0.21 -6.00 6.88
CA GLY A 211 0.80 -7.31 6.99
C GLY A 211 0.77 -7.87 8.41
N LEU A 212 1.20 -9.12 8.53
CA LEU A 212 1.49 -9.79 9.79
C LEU A 212 2.90 -10.37 9.68
N LEU A 213 3.83 -9.87 10.48
CA LEU A 213 5.17 -10.43 10.58
C LEU A 213 5.29 -11.26 11.84
N VAL A 214 5.87 -12.45 11.68
CA VAL A 214 6.15 -13.38 12.77
C VAL A 214 7.65 -13.42 13.00
N LEU A 215 8.08 -13.10 14.21
CA LEU A 215 9.48 -13.03 14.59
C LEU A 215 9.85 -14.16 15.56
N PRO A 216 11.02 -14.79 15.42
CA PRO A 216 11.59 -15.66 16.45
C PRO A 216 11.79 -14.94 17.77
N ASN A 217 11.67 -15.66 18.88
CA ASN A 217 11.90 -15.16 20.24
C ASN A 217 13.34 -14.65 20.46
N SER A 218 14.30 -15.05 19.61
CA SER A 218 15.69 -14.56 19.64
C SER A 218 15.87 -13.14 19.08
N HIS A 219 14.85 -12.57 18.45
CA HIS A 219 14.87 -11.16 18.10
C HIS A 219 14.35 -10.34 19.28
N SER A 220 15.25 -9.64 19.96
CA SER A 220 14.89 -8.64 20.95
C SER A 220 13.92 -7.65 20.32
N THR A 221 12.68 -7.64 20.81
CA THR A 221 11.69 -6.59 20.54
C THR A 221 11.79 -5.46 21.57
N ASP A 222 12.85 -5.46 22.38
CA ASP A 222 13.08 -4.47 23.44
C ASP A 222 13.82 -3.26 22.83
N PRO A 223 13.22 -2.05 22.81
CA PRO A 223 13.86 -0.86 22.25
C PRO A 223 15.17 -0.46 22.94
N THR A 224 15.49 -1.08 24.07
CA THR A 224 16.72 -0.89 24.86
C THR A 224 17.92 -1.68 24.33
N SER A 225 17.76 -2.66 23.42
CA SER A 225 18.87 -3.50 22.97
C SER A 225 19.72 -2.90 21.83
N ILE A 226 19.65 -1.59 21.59
CA ILE A 226 20.47 -0.85 20.60
C ILE A 226 21.54 0.02 21.31
N ALA A 227 21.78 -0.19 22.61
CA ALA A 227 22.70 0.62 23.41
C ALA A 227 23.89 -0.16 24.02
N GLU A 228 24.35 -1.23 23.37
CA GLU A 228 25.65 -1.86 23.68
C GLU A 228 26.54 -2.00 22.44
#